data_AF-A0A7Y3F9J0-F1
#
_entry.id   AF-A0A7Y3F9J0-F1
#
_cell.length_a   1.000
_cell.length_b   1.000
_cell.length_c   1.000
_cell.angle_alpha   90.00
_cell.angle_beta   90.00
_cell.angle_gamma   90.00
#
_symmetry.space_group_name_H-M   'P 1'
#
loop_
_entity.id
_entity.type
_entity.pdbx_description
1 polymer ?
#
loop_
_entity_poly.entity_id
_entity_poly.type
_entity_poly.pdbx_seq_one_letter_code
_entity_poly.pdbx_strand_id
1 'polypeptide(L)'
;MGFFDRQSQELEKRGLDPARLPPGQYFTERFPVLHAGVVPDIEVATWDFTVDGLVGQEHRWSLEEFKALPAVDITTDIHCVTKWSKFDTEWRGVPTTE
;
A
#
# COMPACT_ATOMS: atom_id res chain seq x y z
N MET A 1 23.80 21.16 -4.68
CA MET A 1 22.96 20.00 -5.03
C MET A 1 22.08 19.68 -3.84
N GLY A 2 20.75 19.66 -4.04
CA GLY A 2 19.76 19.45 -2.99
C GLY A 2 19.76 18.01 -2.48
N PHE A 3 19.12 17.78 -1.33
CA PHE A 3 18.98 16.42 -0.78
C PHE A 3 18.28 15.46 -1.75
N PHE A 4 17.21 15.91 -2.42
CA PHE A 4 16.45 15.08 -3.36
C PHE A 4 17.19 14.77 -4.67
N ASP A 5 17.99 15.71 -5.19
CA ASP A 5 18.85 15.44 -6.36
C ASP A 5 19.83 14.29 -6.08
N ARG A 6 20.34 14.21 -4.85
CA ARG A 6 21.24 13.13 -4.42
C ARG A 6 20.52 11.78 -4.36
N GLN A 7 19.21 11.76 -4.09
CA GLN A 7 18.42 10.53 -4.05
C GLN A 7 18.24 9.95 -5.46
N SER A 8 17.94 10.78 -6.46
CA SER A 8 17.87 10.33 -7.86
C SER A 8 19.19 9.70 -8.32
N GLN A 9 20.33 10.34 -8.02
CA GLN A 9 21.65 9.78 -8.34
C GLN A 9 21.95 8.47 -7.59
N GLU A 10 21.45 8.33 -6.37
CA GLU A 10 21.60 7.10 -5.60
C GLU A 10 20.79 5.94 -6.19
N LEU A 11 19.59 6.23 -6.73
CA LEU A 11 18.79 5.26 -7.47
C LEU A 11 19.50 4.78 -8.73
N GLU A 12 20.08 5.68 -9.54
CA GLU A 12 20.85 5.31 -10.73
C GLU A 12 22.00 4.36 -10.39
N LYS A 13 22.74 4.66 -9.31
CA LYS A 13 23.84 3.80 -8.83
C LYS A 13 23.37 2.42 -8.39
N ARG A 14 22.12 2.31 -7.93
CA ARG A 14 21.49 1.04 -7.55
C ARG A 14 20.85 0.31 -8.75
N GLY A 15 20.90 0.90 -9.95
CA GLY A 15 20.26 0.34 -11.15
C GLY A 15 18.74 0.52 -11.17
N LEU A 16 18.21 1.44 -10.36
CA LEU A 16 16.78 1.76 -10.30
C LEU A 16 16.50 3.01 -11.14
N ASP A 17 15.35 3.03 -11.82
CA ASP A 17 14.92 4.18 -12.62
C ASP A 17 14.55 5.37 -11.72
N PRO A 18 15.29 6.49 -11.76
CA PRO A 18 14.98 7.67 -10.96
C PRO A 18 13.67 8.35 -11.36
N ALA A 19 13.17 8.13 -12.58
CA ALA A 19 11.91 8.71 -13.04
C ALA A 19 10.70 8.15 -12.25
N ARG A 20 10.85 6.98 -11.63
CA ARG A 20 9.86 6.40 -10.70
C ARG A 20 9.75 7.16 -9.38
N LEU A 21 10.77 7.95 -9.00
CA LEU A 21 10.77 8.70 -7.74
C LEU A 21 10.07 10.06 -7.94
N PRO A 22 8.89 10.31 -7.33
CA PRO A 22 8.23 11.59 -7.47
C PRO A 22 9.07 12.73 -6.90
N PRO A 23 9.00 13.96 -7.47
CA PRO A 23 9.75 15.10 -6.98
C PRO A 23 9.52 15.36 -5.48
N GLY A 24 10.60 15.54 -4.72
CA GLY A 24 10.53 15.83 -3.28
C GLY A 24 10.31 14.60 -2.39
N GLN A 25 10.42 13.38 -2.93
CA GLN A 25 10.45 12.15 -2.14
C GLN A 25 11.86 11.56 -2.05
N TYR A 26 12.09 10.73 -1.03
CA TYR A 26 13.30 9.90 -0.90
C TYR A 26 12.95 8.42 -1.00
N PHE A 27 13.90 7.62 -1.49
CA PHE A 27 13.72 6.18 -1.62
C PHE A 27 13.98 5.47 -0.28
N THR A 28 13.20 4.43 0.02
CA THR A 28 13.42 3.54 1.15
C THR A 28 13.10 2.09 0.80
N GLU A 29 13.94 1.19 1.28
CA GLU A 29 13.68 -0.27 1.21
C GLU A 29 12.82 -0.75 2.38
N ARG A 30 12.79 0.03 3.48
CA ARG A 30 12.01 -0.28 4.68
C ARG A 30 10.53 -0.02 4.43
N PHE A 31 9.68 -0.60 5.28
CA PHE A 31 8.26 -0.29 5.34
C PHE A 31 8.01 0.67 6.51
N PRO A 32 7.92 2.00 6.28
CA PRO A 32 7.71 2.95 7.37
C PRO A 32 6.36 2.71 8.03
N VAL A 33 6.37 2.59 9.37
CA VAL A 33 5.13 2.46 10.14
C VAL A 33 4.57 3.85 10.40
N LEU A 34 3.36 4.10 9.91
CA LEU A 34 2.65 5.37 10.06
C LEU A 34 1.23 5.09 10.54
N HIS A 35 0.75 5.89 11.49
CA HIS A 35 -0.61 5.82 11.99
C HIS A 35 -1.15 7.25 12.15
N ALA A 36 -2.38 7.49 11.69
CA ALA A 36 -3.04 8.79 11.87
C ALA A 36 -3.67 8.94 13.27
N GLY A 37 -3.85 7.83 13.98
CA GLY A 37 -4.47 7.78 15.30
C GLY A 37 -4.00 6.58 16.11
N VAL A 38 -4.82 6.15 17.06
CA VAL A 38 -4.58 4.95 17.87
C VAL A 38 -4.75 3.72 16.99
N VAL A 39 -3.84 2.74 17.12
CA VAL A 39 -4.01 1.43 16.50
C VAL A 39 -5.12 0.70 17.24
N PRO A 40 -6.22 0.31 16.57
CA PRO A 40 -7.33 -0.36 17.24
C PRO A 40 -6.90 -1.75 17.75
N ASP A 41 -7.42 -2.12 18.92
CA ASP A 41 -7.42 -3.51 19.37
C ASP A 41 -8.64 -4.20 18.74
N ILE A 42 -8.40 -5.28 18.00
CA ILE A 42 -9.41 -5.92 17.15
C ILE A 42 -9.65 -7.35 17.64
N GLU A 43 -10.90 -7.64 18.04
CA GLU A 43 -11.35 -9.00 18.26
C GLU A 43 -11.67 -9.68 16.92
N VAL A 44 -10.75 -10.52 16.46
CA VAL A 44 -10.83 -11.18 15.15
C VAL A 44 -12.10 -12.00 14.96
N ALA A 45 -12.66 -12.56 16.04
CA ALA A 45 -13.88 -13.37 16.01
C ALA A 45 -15.15 -12.57 15.65
N THR A 46 -15.15 -11.26 15.89
CA THR A 46 -16.29 -10.37 15.63
C THR A 46 -16.05 -9.44 14.43
N TRP A 47 -14.89 -9.54 13.79
CA TRP A 47 -14.55 -8.73 12.62
C TRP A 47 -15.40 -9.11 11.40
N ASP A 48 -15.83 -8.09 10.66
CA ASP A 48 -16.41 -8.23 9.34
C ASP A 48 -15.89 -7.15 8.38
N PHE A 49 -15.96 -7.46 7.09
CA PHE A 49 -15.82 -6.49 6.00
C PHE A 49 -17.19 -6.27 5.37
N THR A 50 -17.64 -5.03 5.37
CA THR A 50 -18.94 -4.64 4.83
C THR A 50 -18.77 -3.64 3.69
N VAL A 51 -19.47 -3.87 2.59
CA VAL A 51 -19.60 -2.95 1.45
C VAL A 51 -21.06 -2.53 1.36
N ASP A 52 -21.33 -1.26 1.64
CA ASP A 52 -22.67 -0.68 1.76
C ASP A 52 -22.81 0.64 0.97
N GLY A 53 -23.93 1.34 1.15
CA GLY A 53 -24.19 2.64 0.53
C GLY A 53 -24.82 2.52 -0.86
N LEU A 54 -24.20 3.10 -1.89
CA LEU A 54 -24.74 3.15 -3.25
C LEU A 54 -24.41 1.87 -4.04
N VAL A 55 -24.82 0.74 -3.49
CA VAL A 55 -24.63 -0.61 -4.07
C VAL A 55 -25.99 -1.27 -4.33
N GLY A 56 -26.04 -2.18 -5.30
CA GLY A 56 -27.29 -2.92 -5.61
C GLY A 56 -27.76 -3.80 -4.45
N GLN A 57 -26.80 -4.36 -3.71
CA GLN A 57 -27.03 -5.12 -2.48
C GLN A 57 -25.84 -4.92 -1.53
N GLU A 58 -26.10 -4.81 -0.24
CA GLU A 58 -25.06 -4.82 0.79
C GLU A 58 -24.39 -6.20 0.84
N HIS A 59 -23.06 -6.20 0.88
CA HIS A 59 -22.29 -7.42 1.08
C HIS A 59 -21.52 -7.35 2.38
N ARG A 60 -21.52 -8.46 3.11
CA ARG A 60 -20.81 -8.61 4.38
C ARG A 60 -20.13 -9.96 4.43
N TRP A 61 -18.88 -9.97 4.87
CA TRP A 61 -18.06 -11.17 5.04
C TRP A 61 -17.41 -11.16 6.41
N SER A 62 -17.41 -12.31 7.10
CA SER A 62 -16.48 -12.58 8.18
C SER A 62 -15.03 -12.62 7.66
N LEU A 63 -14.05 -12.63 8.57
CA LEU A 63 -12.64 -12.73 8.16
C LEU A 63 -12.34 -14.02 7.39
N GLU A 64 -12.99 -15.12 7.76
CA GLU A 64 -12.83 -16.41 7.09
C GLU A 64 -13.39 -16.35 5.66
N GLU A 65 -14.62 -15.85 5.50
CA GLU A 65 -15.27 -15.72 4.19
C GLU A 65 -14.50 -14.75 3.28
N PHE A 66 -14.02 -13.62 3.83
CA PHE A 66 -13.25 -12.65 3.05
C PHE A 66 -11.93 -13.24 2.55
N LYS A 67 -11.24 -14.04 3.38
CA LYS A 67 -10.00 -14.72 2.98
C LYS A 67 -10.21 -15.85 1.97
N ALA A 68 -11.43 -16.37 1.85
CA ALA A 68 -11.78 -17.39 0.87
C ALA A 68 -12.09 -16.81 -0.52
N LEU A 69 -12.27 -15.48 -0.64
CA LEU A 69 -12.47 -14.82 -1.92
C LEU A 69 -11.24 -14.97 -2.84
N PRO A 70 -11.42 -14.94 -4.18
CA PRO A 70 -10.31 -14.99 -5.12
C PRO A 70 -9.31 -13.86 -4.85
N ALA A 71 -8.04 -14.23 -4.66
CA ALA A 71 -6.95 -13.29 -4.44
C ALA A 71 -6.05 -13.19 -5.67
N VAL A 72 -5.54 -11.99 -5.92
CA VAL A 72 -4.53 -11.71 -6.93
C VAL A 72 -3.24 -11.24 -6.25
N ASP A 73 -2.11 -11.48 -6.92
CA ASP A 73 -0.82 -10.94 -6.55
C ASP A 73 -0.49 -9.76 -7.49
N ILE A 74 -0.10 -8.61 -6.92
CA ILE A 74 0.34 -7.43 -7.68
C ILE A 74 1.66 -6.91 -7.15
N THR A 75 2.45 -6.29 -8.03
CA THR A 75 3.67 -5.57 -7.66
C THR A 75 3.51 -4.11 -8.06
N THR A 76 3.64 -3.18 -7.11
CA THR A 76 3.49 -1.74 -7.36
C THR A 76 4.33 -0.90 -6.41
N ASP A 77 4.54 0.35 -6.77
CA ASP A 77 5.28 1.31 -5.96
C ASP A 77 4.35 1.98 -4.94
N ILE A 78 4.89 2.28 -3.75
CA ILE A 78 4.24 3.14 -2.77
C ILE A 78 4.90 4.52 -2.84
N HIS A 79 4.08 5.56 -2.99
CA HIS A 79 4.52 6.95 -2.90
C HIS A 79 3.71 7.66 -1.81
N CYS A 80 4.34 7.96 -0.68
CA CYS A 80 3.65 8.55 0.46
C CYS A 80 3.76 10.07 0.47
N VAL A 81 2.66 10.76 0.78
CA VAL A 81 2.61 12.22 0.97
C VAL A 81 3.58 12.71 2.06
N THR A 82 3.99 11.82 2.99
CA THR A 82 5.04 12.10 3.98
C THR A 82 6.47 11.95 3.43
N LYS A 83 6.60 11.97 2.08
CA LYS A 83 7.82 12.13 1.29
C LYS A 83 8.71 10.91 1.13
N TRP A 84 8.21 9.69 1.31
CA TRP A 84 8.98 8.47 1.07
C TRP A 84 8.35 7.63 -0.05
N SER A 85 9.20 6.99 -0.83
CA SER A 85 8.81 6.01 -1.85
C SER A 85 9.45 4.66 -1.59
N LYS A 86 8.69 3.59 -1.74
CA LYS A 86 9.18 2.21 -1.75
C LYS A 86 8.81 1.56 -3.07
N PHE A 87 9.79 1.04 -3.78
CA PHE A 87 9.60 0.42 -5.07
C PHE A 87 9.32 -1.07 -4.95
N ASP A 88 8.69 -1.62 -5.99
CA ASP A 88 8.52 -3.06 -6.21
C ASP A 88 7.87 -3.76 -5.00
N THR A 89 6.83 -3.14 -4.43
CA THR A 89 6.13 -3.70 -3.28
C THR A 89 5.11 -4.73 -3.75
N GLU A 90 5.27 -5.95 -3.25
CA GLU A 90 4.36 -7.07 -3.52
C GLU A 90 3.16 -7.03 -2.57
N TRP A 91 1.98 -7.27 -3.13
CA TRP A 91 0.70 -7.34 -2.42
C TRP A 91 -0.08 -8.55 -2.86
N ARG A 92 -0.81 -9.15 -1.92
CA ARG A 92 -1.82 -10.18 -2.18
C ARG A 92 -3.14 -9.76 -1.56
N GLY A 93 -4.22 -9.81 -2.34
CA GLY A 93 -5.53 -9.41 -1.84
C GLY A 93 -6.66 -9.65 -2.83
N VAL A 94 -7.88 -9.35 -2.39
CA VAL A 94 -9.10 -9.45 -3.22
C VAL A 94 -9.15 -8.22 -4.14
N PRO A 95 -9.28 -8.39 -5.47
CA PRO A 95 -9.38 -7.26 -6.38
C PRO A 95 -10.69 -6.49 -6.18
N THR A 96 -10.66 -5.16 -6.34
CA THR A 96 -11.87 -4.31 -6.25
C THR A 96 -12.61 -4.16 -7.57
N THR A 97 -12.10 -4.78 -8.64
CA THR A 97 -12.70 -4.75 -9.97
C THR A 97 -13.10 -6.17 -10.39
N GLU A 98 -14.39 -6.35 -10.65
CA GLU A 98 -14.97 -7.41 -11.47
C GLU A 98 -15.82 -6.79 -12.59
#